data_AF-A0A5F1Z8F6-F1
#
_entry.id   AF-A0A5F1Z8F6-F1
#
_cell.length_a   1.000
_cell.length_b   1.000
_cell.length_c   1.000
_cell.angle_alpha   90.00
_cell.angle_beta   90.00
_cell.angle_gamma   90.00
#
_symmetry.space_group_name_H-M   'P 1'
#
loop_
_entity.id
_entity.type
_entity.pdbx_description
1 polymer ?
#
loop_
_entity_poly.entity_id
_entity_poly.type
_entity_poly.pdbx_seq_one_letter_code
_entity_poly.pdbx_strand_id
1 'polypeptide(L)'
;MFVFEKANHNYRKPILTLGFIFLTMLTLFFDHPESYAFTPKKEFGLSLISSNFFNSSFTEWLTNAVYLYMFADNIEDVVGHLFFFLLFLFFGILANLTYFLFHMNSIVPVIGTSGVISGILGMYFVFFPNVKSTMVFERATFRDVPIFISLGIWILIQSYFYLIEFNNQVRSVYGGQVVAFLAGVSLALFFIRHNFLDRLEQNLRLSTFINKTVLCPSCNKPIPAKKYGRLHCSSCDTNFFFDRHGKKFL
;
A
#
# COMPACT_ATOMS: atom_id res chain seq x y z
N MET A 1 8.42 18.60 -6.15
CA MET A 1 7.38 17.60 -6.50
C MET A 1 8.10 16.33 -6.93
N PHE A 2 7.89 15.21 -6.24
CA PHE A 2 8.53 13.97 -6.64
C PHE A 2 7.72 13.35 -7.80
N VAL A 3 8.38 13.06 -8.91
CA VAL A 3 7.77 12.37 -10.06
C VAL A 3 8.25 10.93 -10.00
N PHE A 4 7.45 10.07 -9.38
CA PHE A 4 7.77 8.67 -9.27
C PHE A 4 7.53 7.97 -10.62
N GLU A 5 8.37 6.99 -10.95
CA GLU A 5 8.11 6.13 -12.09
C GLU A 5 7.35 4.91 -11.59
N LYS A 6 6.24 4.56 -12.25
CA LYS A 6 5.34 3.51 -11.78
C LYS A 6 6.06 2.15 -11.83
N ALA A 7 6.25 1.51 -10.67
CA ALA A 7 6.73 0.13 -10.65
C ALA A 7 5.63 -0.74 -11.27
N ASN A 8 5.90 -1.35 -12.43
CA ASN A 8 4.89 -2.06 -13.19
C ASN A 8 4.91 -3.55 -12.80
N HIS A 9 3.85 -4.06 -12.15
CA HIS A 9 3.62 -5.50 -11.99
C HIS A 9 2.25 -5.89 -12.53
N ASN A 10 2.24 -6.55 -13.69
CA ASN A 10 1.06 -6.84 -14.53
C ASN A 10 0.10 -7.93 -14.01
N TYR A 11 0.14 -8.31 -12.72
CA TYR A 11 -0.56 -9.52 -12.28
C TYR A 11 -1.96 -9.27 -11.70
N ARG A 12 -2.27 -8.07 -11.20
CA ARG A 12 -3.57 -7.73 -10.58
C ARG A 12 -4.01 -6.32 -10.94
N LYS A 13 -5.32 -6.11 -10.99
CA LYS A 13 -5.89 -4.77 -11.20
C LYS A 13 -6.06 -4.12 -9.82
N PRO A 14 -5.58 -2.88 -9.60
CA PRO A 14 -5.65 -2.22 -8.30
C PRO A 14 -7.05 -1.62 -8.07
N ILE A 15 -8.04 -2.49 -7.85
CA ILE A 15 -9.46 -2.14 -7.77
C ILE A 15 -9.73 -1.25 -6.57
N LEU A 16 -9.12 -1.54 -5.41
CA LEU A 16 -9.34 -0.75 -4.20
C LEU A 16 -8.61 0.58 -4.26
N THR A 17 -7.40 0.63 -4.80
CA THR A 17 -6.67 1.89 -4.98
C THR A 17 -7.46 2.85 -5.85
N LEU A 18 -7.94 2.38 -7.02
CA LEU A 18 -8.79 3.18 -7.90
C LEU A 18 -10.14 3.50 -7.25
N GLY A 19 -10.72 2.54 -6.53
CA GLY A 19 -11.96 2.71 -5.78
C GLY A 19 -11.85 3.80 -4.70
N PHE A 20 -10.75 3.86 -3.95
CA PHE A 20 -10.50 4.90 -2.96
C PHE A 20 -10.23 6.26 -3.60
N ILE A 21 -9.46 6.32 -4.70
CA ILE A 21 -9.27 7.57 -5.44
C ILE A 21 -10.62 8.12 -5.92
N PHE A 22 -11.46 7.26 -6.49
CA PHE A 22 -12.79 7.64 -6.96
C PHE A 22 -13.72 8.03 -5.80
N LEU A 23 -13.75 7.25 -4.72
CA LEU A 23 -14.54 7.54 -3.54
C LEU A 23 -14.15 8.90 -2.93
N THR A 24 -12.85 9.14 -2.71
CA THR A 24 -12.36 10.41 -2.19
C THR A 24 -12.61 11.57 -3.15
N MET A 25 -12.60 11.33 -4.47
CA MET A 25 -13.02 12.33 -5.46
C MET A 25 -14.50 12.69 -5.28
N LEU A 26 -15.37 11.70 -5.07
CA LEU A 26 -16.80 11.94 -4.82
C LEU A 26 -17.02 12.75 -3.54
N THR A 27 -16.21 12.52 -2.50
CA THR A 27 -16.33 13.29 -1.23
C THR A 27 -16.07 14.79 -1.40
N LEU A 28 -15.38 15.22 -2.47
CA LEU A 28 -15.18 16.65 -2.75
C LEU A 28 -16.48 17.39 -3.09
N PHE A 29 -17.53 16.67 -3.51
CA PHE A 29 -18.83 17.24 -3.83
C PHE A 29 -19.79 17.29 -2.64
N PHE A 30 -19.37 16.82 -1.46
CA PHE A 30 -20.19 16.90 -0.26
C PHE A 30 -20.13 18.31 0.32
N ASP A 31 -21.31 18.86 0.63
CA ASP A 31 -21.40 20.10 1.38
C ASP A 31 -20.87 19.89 2.81
N HIS A 32 -20.04 20.83 3.28
CA HIS A 32 -19.44 20.85 4.62
C HIS A 32 -18.58 19.61 4.97
N PRO A 33 -17.44 19.38 4.28
CA PRO A 33 -16.54 18.25 4.56
C PRO A 33 -16.00 18.25 6.00
N GLU A 34 -15.94 19.41 6.66
CA GLU A 34 -15.54 19.55 8.05
C GLU A 34 -16.45 18.82 9.04
N SER A 35 -17.69 18.52 8.66
CA SER A 35 -18.61 17.72 9.48
C SER A 35 -18.13 16.27 9.66
N TYR A 36 -17.32 15.76 8.73
CA TYR A 36 -16.75 14.42 8.76
C TYR A 36 -15.31 14.39 9.29
N ALA A 37 -14.76 15.54 9.66
CA ALA A 37 -13.41 15.65 10.17
C ALA A 37 -13.31 15.12 11.61
N PHE A 38 -12.15 14.56 11.94
CA PHE A 38 -11.85 14.10 13.28
C PHE A 38 -11.42 15.28 14.14
N THR A 39 -12.16 15.57 15.21
CA THR A 39 -11.79 16.61 16.17
C THR A 39 -11.65 16.00 17.56
N PRO A 40 -10.42 15.95 18.13
CA PRO A 40 -10.14 15.32 19.42
C PRO A 40 -11.11 15.68 20.54
N LYS A 41 -11.45 16.98 20.67
CA LYS A 41 -12.33 17.48 21.73
C LYS A 41 -13.81 17.19 21.50
N LYS A 42 -14.25 16.96 20.26
CA LYS A 42 -15.67 16.89 19.89
C LYS A 42 -16.18 15.46 19.84
N GLU A 43 -15.44 14.56 19.19
CA GLU A 43 -15.92 13.20 18.94
C GLU A 43 -14.75 12.23 18.79
N PHE A 44 -14.86 11.10 19.51
CA PHE A 44 -13.95 9.97 19.43
C PHE A 44 -14.78 8.75 19.03
N GLY A 45 -14.90 8.51 17.72
CA GLY A 45 -15.85 7.53 17.19
C GLY A 45 -15.68 7.31 15.68
N LEU A 46 -16.78 7.36 14.94
CA LEU A 46 -16.78 7.13 13.49
C LEU A 46 -15.90 8.13 12.73
N SER A 47 -15.76 9.35 13.27
CA SER A 47 -14.89 10.40 12.74
C SER A 47 -13.41 9.99 12.63
N LEU A 48 -12.92 9.05 13.43
CA LEU A 48 -11.56 8.48 13.32
C LEU A 48 -11.34 7.74 11.99
N ILE A 49 -12.42 7.21 11.42
CA ILE A 49 -12.40 6.42 10.19
C ILE A 49 -12.84 7.29 9.01
N SER A 50 -13.97 8.00 9.15
CA SER A 50 -14.54 8.78 8.04
C SER A 50 -13.61 9.88 7.55
N SER A 51 -12.89 10.55 8.46
CA SER A 51 -11.99 11.65 8.11
C SER A 51 -10.89 11.27 7.10
N ASN A 52 -10.51 9.99 7.04
CA ASN A 52 -9.48 9.48 6.12
C ASN A 52 -9.94 9.45 4.66
N PHE A 53 -11.25 9.53 4.40
CA PHE A 53 -11.84 9.49 3.06
C PHE A 53 -12.11 10.88 2.48
N PHE A 54 -12.07 11.91 3.31
CA PHE A 54 -12.30 13.29 2.90
C PHE A 54 -10.97 14.04 2.78
N ASN A 55 -10.96 15.10 1.97
CA ASN A 55 -9.82 16.00 1.80
C ASN A 55 -10.29 17.44 1.99
N SER A 56 -9.43 18.31 2.51
CA SER A 56 -9.79 19.71 2.80
C SER A 56 -9.92 20.56 1.53
N SER A 57 -9.24 20.16 0.45
CA SER A 57 -9.21 20.90 -0.82
C SER A 57 -8.96 19.97 -2.00
N PHE A 58 -9.27 20.46 -3.21
CA PHE A 58 -8.96 19.76 -4.45
C PHE A 58 -7.46 19.50 -4.61
N THR A 59 -6.60 20.46 -4.24
CA THR A 59 -5.14 20.32 -4.34
C THR A 59 -4.62 19.22 -3.42
N GLU A 60 -5.16 19.12 -2.21
CA GLU A 60 -4.84 18.03 -1.28
C GLU A 60 -5.27 16.68 -1.86
N TRP A 61 -6.53 16.59 -2.35
CA TRP A 61 -7.01 15.39 -3.01
C TRP A 61 -6.14 14.99 -4.20
N LEU A 62 -5.80 15.92 -5.09
CA LEU A 62 -5.00 15.63 -6.28
C LEU A 62 -3.63 15.07 -5.89
N THR A 63 -3.00 15.68 -4.89
CA THR A 63 -1.73 15.21 -4.33
C THR A 63 -1.89 13.78 -3.80
N ASN A 64 -2.88 13.55 -2.95
CA ASN A 64 -3.15 12.25 -2.34
C ASN A 64 -3.50 11.18 -3.38
N ALA A 65 -4.28 11.52 -4.41
CA ALA A 65 -4.66 10.64 -5.50
C ALA A 65 -3.45 10.22 -6.34
N VAL A 66 -2.53 11.16 -6.62
CA VAL A 66 -1.26 10.85 -7.29
C VAL A 66 -0.43 9.87 -6.45
N TYR A 67 -0.27 10.11 -5.14
CA TYR A 67 0.46 9.17 -4.28
C TYR A 67 -0.21 7.80 -4.21
N LEU A 68 -1.53 7.73 -4.05
CA LEU A 68 -2.25 6.46 -4.06
C LEU A 68 -2.03 5.72 -5.39
N TYR A 69 -2.19 6.42 -6.52
CA TYR A 69 -2.03 5.82 -7.85
C TYR A 69 -0.60 5.32 -8.12
N MET A 70 0.42 5.98 -7.56
CA MET A 70 1.82 5.64 -7.80
C MET A 70 2.35 4.53 -6.90
N PHE A 71 1.85 4.45 -5.67
CA PHE A 71 2.43 3.59 -4.63
C PHE A 71 1.46 2.54 -4.12
N ALA A 72 0.20 2.92 -3.94
CA ALA A 72 -0.75 2.07 -3.23
C ALA A 72 -1.20 0.88 -4.08
N ASP A 73 -1.19 1.00 -5.40
CA ASP A 73 -1.44 -0.10 -6.32
C ASP A 73 -0.43 -1.24 -6.17
N ASN A 74 0.86 -0.90 -6.07
CA ASN A 74 1.93 -1.86 -5.83
C ASN A 74 1.79 -2.55 -4.47
N ILE A 75 1.35 -1.83 -3.44
CA ILE A 75 1.09 -2.42 -2.13
C ILE A 75 -0.15 -3.33 -2.18
N GLU A 76 -1.22 -2.90 -2.84
CA GLU A 76 -2.43 -3.70 -3.04
C GLU A 76 -2.14 -5.00 -3.78
N ASP A 77 -1.27 -4.97 -4.79
CA ASP A 77 -0.87 -6.14 -5.54
C ASP A 77 -0.08 -7.14 -4.68
N VAL A 78 0.82 -6.64 -3.83
CA VAL A 78 1.66 -7.44 -2.92
C VAL A 78 0.85 -8.09 -1.81
N VAL A 79 -0.04 -7.33 -1.14
CA VAL A 79 -0.76 -7.81 0.05
C VAL A 79 -2.14 -8.39 -0.26
N GLY A 80 -2.69 -8.08 -1.45
CA GLY A 80 -4.04 -8.43 -1.87
C GLY A 80 -5.13 -7.48 -1.36
N HIS A 81 -6.28 -7.47 -2.05
CA HIS A 81 -7.36 -6.50 -1.84
C HIS A 81 -7.84 -6.44 -0.37
N LEU A 82 -8.17 -7.57 0.25
CA LEU A 82 -8.72 -7.57 1.62
C LEU A 82 -7.75 -6.95 2.63
N PHE A 83 -6.48 -7.35 2.59
CA PHE A 83 -5.47 -6.81 3.50
C PHE A 83 -5.18 -5.35 3.19
N PHE A 84 -5.16 -4.94 1.92
CA PHE A 84 -4.99 -3.55 1.55
C PHE A 84 -6.10 -2.66 2.11
N PHE A 85 -7.36 -3.09 2.05
CA PHE A 85 -8.47 -2.39 2.69
C PHE A 85 -8.26 -2.23 4.21
N LEU A 86 -7.86 -3.30 4.90
CA LEU A 86 -7.59 -3.25 6.34
C LEU A 86 -6.40 -2.35 6.69
N LEU A 87 -5.34 -2.38 5.88
CA LEU A 87 -4.17 -1.51 6.03
C LEU A 87 -4.54 -0.04 5.83
N PHE A 88 -5.39 0.26 4.86
CA PHE A 88 -5.89 1.61 4.61
C PHE A 88 -6.58 2.18 5.86
N LEU A 89 -7.51 1.41 6.44
CA LEU A 89 -8.19 1.81 7.68
C LEU A 89 -7.24 1.91 8.87
N PHE A 90 -6.36 0.92 9.01
CA PHE A 90 -5.40 0.85 10.12
C PHE A 90 -4.48 2.07 10.16
N PHE A 91 -3.85 2.44 9.04
CA PHE A 91 -2.93 3.58 9.02
C PHE A 91 -3.65 4.92 9.25
N GLY A 92 -4.87 5.07 8.75
CA GLY A 92 -5.68 6.26 8.99
C GLY A 92 -6.07 6.42 10.46
N ILE A 93 -6.59 5.34 11.06
CA ILE A 93 -6.89 5.30 12.50
C ILE A 93 -5.64 5.59 13.32
N LEU A 94 -4.50 4.97 12.97
CA LEU A 94 -3.26 5.16 13.71
C LEU A 94 -2.76 6.61 13.65
N ALA A 95 -2.83 7.25 12.47
CA ALA A 95 -2.47 8.66 12.33
C ALA A 95 -3.38 9.57 13.16
N ASN A 96 -4.69 9.35 13.13
CA ASN A 96 -5.67 10.12 13.89
C ASN A 96 -5.54 9.91 15.40
N LEU A 97 -5.30 8.67 15.86
CA LEU A 97 -5.03 8.36 17.25
C LEU A 97 -3.72 9.02 17.72
N THR A 98 -2.69 9.02 16.89
CA THR A 98 -1.44 9.73 17.19
C THR A 98 -1.70 11.22 17.37
N TYR A 99 -2.44 11.84 16.45
CA TYR A 99 -2.83 13.25 16.58
C TYR A 99 -3.61 13.51 17.87
N PHE A 100 -4.58 12.65 18.20
CA PHE A 100 -5.36 12.73 19.43
C PHE A 100 -4.49 12.68 20.67
N LEU A 101 -3.54 11.73 20.75
CA LEU A 101 -2.67 11.57 21.93
C LEU A 101 -1.83 12.81 22.23
N PHE A 102 -1.33 13.48 21.20
CA PHE A 102 -0.54 14.71 21.36
C PHE A 102 -1.41 15.97 21.48
N HIS A 103 -2.67 15.92 21.08
CA HIS A 103 -3.55 17.09 21.00
C HIS A 103 -4.97 16.82 21.53
N MET A 104 -5.08 16.15 22.68
CA MET A 104 -6.39 15.70 23.24
C MET A 104 -7.41 16.82 23.38
N ASN A 105 -6.97 18.02 23.79
CA ASN A 105 -7.83 19.19 23.97
C ASN A 105 -8.02 20.03 22.68
N SER A 106 -7.63 19.49 21.53
CA SER A 106 -7.68 20.22 20.26
C SER A 106 -9.10 20.34 19.71
N ILE A 107 -9.44 21.57 19.32
CA ILE A 107 -10.62 21.91 18.52
C ILE A 107 -10.32 21.99 17.02
N VAL A 108 -9.07 21.77 16.62
CA VAL A 108 -8.68 21.82 15.21
C VAL A 108 -9.12 20.50 14.56
N PRO A 109 -10.00 20.55 13.54
CA PRO A 109 -10.42 19.36 12.82
C PRO A 109 -9.26 18.82 11.98
N VAL A 110 -9.12 17.50 11.97
CA VAL A 110 -8.19 16.77 11.11
C VAL A 110 -8.98 16.00 10.07
N ILE A 111 -8.63 16.23 8.81
CA ILE A 111 -9.21 15.58 7.65
C ILE A 111 -8.07 15.25 6.70
N GLY A 112 -8.17 14.16 5.95
CA GLY A 112 -7.19 13.86 4.92
C GLY A 112 -6.72 12.41 4.88
N THR A 113 -6.52 11.94 3.66
CA THR A 113 -5.95 10.60 3.39
C THR A 113 -4.43 10.54 3.60
N SER A 114 -3.78 11.67 3.92
CA SER A 114 -2.32 11.79 4.01
C SER A 114 -1.67 10.88 5.08
N GLY A 115 -2.34 10.66 6.21
CA GLY A 115 -1.90 9.69 7.23
C GLY A 115 -1.88 8.26 6.71
N VAL A 116 -2.91 7.86 5.96
CA VAL A 116 -3.00 6.55 5.31
C VAL A 116 -1.86 6.37 4.30
N ILE A 117 -1.66 7.37 3.44
CA ILE A 117 -0.60 7.37 2.43
C ILE A 117 0.76 7.22 3.09
N SER A 118 1.01 7.90 4.21
CA SER A 118 2.28 7.80 4.93
C SER A 118 2.59 6.37 5.37
N GLY A 119 1.60 5.63 5.86
CA GLY A 119 1.76 4.21 6.19
C GLY A 119 2.02 3.33 4.97
N ILE A 120 1.31 3.57 3.86
CA ILE A 120 1.52 2.88 2.58
C ILE A 120 2.96 3.14 2.07
N LEU A 121 3.44 4.38 2.14
CA LEU A 121 4.81 4.75 1.77
C LEU A 121 5.85 4.05 2.65
N GLY A 122 5.56 3.88 3.94
CA GLY A 122 6.40 3.11 4.86
C GLY A 122 6.52 1.63 4.46
N MET A 123 5.43 1.02 4.01
CA MET A 123 5.49 -0.35 3.45
C MET A 123 6.25 -0.38 2.12
N TYR A 124 6.01 0.60 1.25
CA TYR A 124 6.67 0.70 -0.06
C TYR A 124 8.18 0.85 0.07
N PHE A 125 8.64 1.64 1.06
CA PHE A 125 10.04 1.81 1.40
C PHE A 125 10.77 0.47 1.63
N VAL A 126 10.08 -0.49 2.27
CA VAL A 126 10.65 -1.80 2.60
C VAL A 126 10.51 -2.81 1.46
N PHE A 127 9.37 -2.83 0.76
CA PHE A 127 9.11 -3.81 -0.30
C PHE A 127 9.84 -3.50 -1.61
N PHE A 128 10.07 -2.23 -1.91
CA PHE A 128 10.58 -1.79 -3.21
C PHE A 128 11.87 -0.94 -3.11
N PRO A 129 12.87 -1.29 -2.29
CA PRO A 129 14.00 -0.41 -1.99
C PRO A 129 14.83 -0.05 -3.24
N ASN A 130 14.89 -0.94 -4.23
CA ASN A 130 15.67 -0.78 -5.45
C ASN A 130 14.91 -0.09 -6.60
N VAL A 131 13.62 0.21 -6.41
CA VAL A 131 12.87 0.97 -7.42
C VAL A 131 13.44 2.37 -7.50
N LYS A 132 13.60 2.87 -8.72
CA LYS A 132 14.13 4.20 -8.97
C LYS A 132 13.00 5.21 -9.13
N SER A 133 13.29 6.45 -8.79
CA SER A 133 12.35 7.56 -8.86
C SER A 133 13.05 8.80 -9.40
N THR A 134 12.26 9.72 -9.95
CA THR A 134 12.75 11.03 -10.37
C THR A 134 12.36 12.08 -9.34
N MET A 135 13.35 12.72 -8.73
CA MET A 135 13.12 13.84 -7.82
C MET A 135 13.15 15.14 -8.61
N VAL A 136 12.12 15.97 -8.45
CA VAL A 136 12.11 17.34 -9.01
C VAL A 136 12.07 18.34 -7.87
N PHE A 137 13.17 19.08 -7.70
CA PHE A 137 13.34 20.15 -6.73
C PHE A 137 13.47 21.49 -7.46
N GLU A 138 12.37 22.25 -7.53
CA GLU A 138 12.27 23.56 -8.18
C GLU A 138 12.81 23.60 -9.63
N ARG A 139 14.13 23.72 -9.81
CA ARG A 139 14.84 23.74 -11.09
C ARG A 139 15.77 22.55 -11.33
N ALA A 140 16.05 21.74 -10.31
CA ALA A 140 16.90 20.57 -10.40
C ALA A 140 16.05 19.29 -10.56
N THR A 141 16.42 18.45 -11.52
CA THR A 141 15.81 17.13 -11.72
C THR A 141 16.87 16.06 -11.51
N PHE A 142 16.69 15.23 -10.47
CA PHE A 142 17.54 14.07 -10.21
C PHE A 142 16.80 12.83 -10.69
N ARG A 143 17.29 12.22 -11.77
CA ARG A 143 16.73 10.98 -12.31
C ARG A 143 17.38 9.78 -11.65
N ASP A 144 16.71 8.63 -11.73
CA ASP A 144 17.24 7.34 -11.29
C ASP A 144 17.61 7.25 -9.80
N VAL A 145 17.00 8.10 -8.95
CA VAL A 145 17.28 8.11 -7.52
C VAL A 145 16.56 6.94 -6.85
N PRO A 146 17.26 6.04 -6.14
CA PRO A 146 16.64 4.96 -5.40
C PRO A 146 15.53 5.47 -4.47
N ILE A 147 14.37 4.81 -4.48
CA ILE A 147 13.18 5.26 -3.77
C ILE A 147 13.40 5.32 -2.26
N PHE A 148 14.27 4.46 -1.72
CA PHE A 148 14.62 4.52 -0.30
C PHE A 148 15.27 5.87 0.06
N ILE A 149 16.05 6.46 -0.84
CA ILE A 149 16.61 7.82 -0.64
C ILE A 149 15.49 8.84 -0.72
N SER A 150 14.59 8.72 -1.71
CA SER A 150 13.49 9.68 -1.90
C SER A 150 12.50 9.73 -0.75
N LEU A 151 12.02 8.57 -0.34
CA LEU A 151 11.10 8.46 0.80
C LEU A 151 11.82 8.73 2.12
N GLY A 152 13.12 8.38 2.21
CA GLY A 152 13.96 8.74 3.35
C GLY A 152 14.10 10.25 3.53
N ILE A 153 14.41 10.99 2.46
CA ILE A 153 14.46 12.45 2.49
C ILE A 153 13.07 13.03 2.79
N TRP A 154 12.02 12.50 2.16
CA TRP A 154 10.66 12.97 2.40
C TRP A 154 10.25 12.83 3.88
N ILE A 155 10.47 11.68 4.52
CA ILE A 155 10.11 11.48 5.92
C ILE A 155 10.96 12.32 6.87
N LEU A 156 12.23 12.58 6.53
CA LEU A 156 13.08 13.52 7.28
C LEU A 156 12.53 14.95 7.22
N ILE A 157 12.05 15.39 6.05
CA ILE A 157 11.41 16.69 5.90
C ILE A 157 10.11 16.75 6.72
N GLN A 158 9.26 15.72 6.67
CA GLN A 158 8.05 15.66 7.51
C GLN A 158 8.38 15.73 9.00
N SER A 159 9.42 15.01 9.43
CA SER A 159 9.89 15.02 10.82
C SER A 159 10.41 16.39 11.23
N TYR A 160 11.12 17.07 10.35
CA TYR A 160 11.61 18.44 10.59
C TYR A 160 10.45 19.44 10.75
N PHE A 161 9.44 19.39 9.88
CA PHE A 161 8.25 20.23 10.02
C PHE A 161 7.48 19.94 11.30
N TYR A 162 7.34 18.66 11.67
CA TYR A 162 6.75 18.27 12.96
C TYR A 162 7.50 18.91 14.13
N LEU A 163 8.83 18.88 14.15
CA LEU A 163 9.64 19.46 15.23
C LEU A 163 9.49 20.98 15.34
N ILE A 164 9.44 21.69 14.20
CA ILE A 164 9.22 23.14 14.18
C ILE A 164 7.84 23.47 14.78
N GLU A 165 6.80 22.81 14.29
CA GLU A 165 5.43 23.08 14.71
C GLU A 165 5.21 22.71 16.17
N PHE A 166 5.79 21.60 16.63
CA PHE A 166 5.78 21.19 18.02
C PHE A 166 6.40 22.26 18.94
N ASN A 167 7.56 22.80 18.58
CA ASN A 167 8.22 23.86 19.34
C ASN A 167 7.43 25.17 19.35
N ASN A 168 6.75 25.49 18.25
CA ASN A 168 5.91 26.68 18.13
C ASN A 168 4.50 26.48 18.73
N GLN A 169 4.23 25.34 19.38
CA GLN A 169 2.91 24.94 19.89
C GLN A 169 1.80 24.96 18.83
N VAL A 170 2.19 24.82 17.55
CA VAL A 170 1.28 24.68 16.42
C VAL A 170 0.85 23.22 16.36
N ARG A 171 -0.46 23.00 16.28
CA ARG A 171 -1.01 21.65 16.26
C ARG A 171 -0.76 21.02 14.89
N SER A 172 0.04 19.96 14.88
CA SER A 172 0.58 19.38 13.65
C SER A 172 0.00 18.01 13.33
N VAL A 173 -0.40 17.80 12.08
CA VAL A 173 -0.79 16.48 11.54
C VAL A 173 0.45 15.64 11.17
N TYR A 174 1.63 16.27 11.02
CA TYR A 174 2.87 15.61 10.60
C TYR A 174 3.33 14.51 11.57
N GLY A 175 3.08 14.67 12.89
CA GLY A 175 3.40 13.63 13.86
C GLY A 175 2.67 12.31 13.60
N GLY A 176 1.39 12.38 13.21
CA GLY A 176 0.60 11.21 12.82
C GLY A 176 1.12 10.54 11.55
N GLN A 177 1.58 11.33 10.58
CA GLN A 177 2.19 10.83 9.34
C GLN A 177 3.51 10.09 9.61
N VAL A 178 4.36 10.62 10.51
CA VAL A 178 5.62 9.97 10.90
C VAL A 178 5.35 8.63 11.59
N VAL A 179 4.41 8.59 12.53
CA VAL A 179 4.04 7.33 13.20
C VAL A 179 3.45 6.32 12.22
N ALA A 180 2.57 6.76 11.32
CA ALA A 180 2.01 5.87 10.29
C ALA A 180 3.09 5.30 9.38
N PHE A 181 4.05 6.11 8.93
CA PHE A 181 5.19 5.66 8.12
C PHE A 181 6.02 4.59 8.85
N LEU A 182 6.41 4.85 10.09
CA LEU A 182 7.18 3.90 10.90
C LEU A 182 6.41 2.60 11.17
N ALA A 183 5.10 2.68 11.38
CA ALA A 183 4.25 1.50 11.50
C ALA A 183 4.18 0.71 10.19
N GLY A 184 4.10 1.38 9.04
CA GLY A 184 4.18 0.77 7.72
C GLY A 184 5.49 0.01 7.51
N VAL A 185 6.63 0.64 7.83
CA VAL A 185 7.95 -0.02 7.79
C VAL A 185 7.98 -1.26 8.69
N SER A 186 7.51 -1.11 9.92
CA SER A 186 7.52 -2.19 10.92
C SER A 186 6.66 -3.38 10.47
N LEU A 187 5.47 -3.11 9.92
CA LEU A 187 4.55 -4.14 9.45
C LEU A 187 5.06 -4.84 8.18
N ALA A 188 5.68 -4.10 7.26
CA ALA A 188 6.31 -4.69 6.08
C ALA A 188 7.47 -5.62 6.46
N LEU A 189 8.34 -5.21 7.40
CA LEU A 189 9.39 -6.08 7.94
C LEU A 189 8.81 -7.32 8.63
N PHE A 190 7.71 -7.16 9.36
CA PHE A 190 7.00 -8.29 9.99
C PHE A 190 6.46 -9.28 8.94
N PHE A 191 5.87 -8.80 7.84
CA PHE A 191 5.38 -9.65 6.74
C PHE A 191 6.50 -10.41 6.03
N ILE A 192 7.64 -9.76 5.79
CA ILE A 192 8.84 -10.41 5.24
C ILE A 192 9.33 -11.50 6.19
N ARG A 193 9.50 -11.19 7.47
CA ARG A 193 10.01 -12.15 8.47
C ARG A 193 9.15 -13.40 8.61
N HIS A 194 7.85 -13.29 8.41
CA HIS A 194 6.91 -14.41 8.55
C HIS A 194 6.57 -15.10 7.22
N ASN A 195 7.31 -14.82 6.13
CA ASN A 195 7.04 -15.37 4.79
C ASN A 195 5.55 -15.24 4.40
N PHE A 196 4.91 -14.14 4.81
CA PHE A 196 3.50 -13.90 4.54
C PHE A 196 3.25 -13.74 3.04
N LEU A 197 4.16 -13.01 2.39
CA LEU A 197 4.12 -12.77 0.94
C LEU A 197 4.33 -14.07 0.15
N ASP A 198 5.26 -14.93 0.56
CA ASP A 198 5.49 -16.23 -0.09
C ASP A 198 4.25 -17.14 0.00
N ARG A 199 3.56 -17.14 1.16
CA ARG A 199 2.33 -17.89 1.36
C ARG A 199 1.18 -17.35 0.50
N LEU A 200 1.05 -16.04 0.39
CA LEU A 200 0.09 -15.41 -0.52
C LEU A 200 0.39 -15.80 -1.97
N GLU A 201 1.62 -15.65 -2.44
CA GLU A 201 2.00 -15.99 -3.81
C GLU A 201 1.75 -17.48 -4.13
N GLN A 202 2.08 -18.39 -3.21
CA GLN A 202 1.77 -19.80 -3.35
C GLN A 202 0.26 -20.05 -3.49
N ASN A 203 -0.57 -19.48 -2.61
CA ASN A 203 -2.02 -19.65 -2.66
C ASN A 203 -2.63 -19.13 -3.97
N LEU A 204 -2.09 -18.04 -4.51
CA LEU A 204 -2.56 -17.44 -5.77
C LEU A 204 -2.12 -18.22 -7.01
N ARG A 205 -0.92 -18.80 -6.96
CA ARG A 205 -0.50 -19.77 -7.98
C ARG A 205 -1.42 -20.99 -7.95
N LEU A 206 -1.74 -21.52 -6.77
CA LEU A 206 -2.68 -22.64 -6.63
C LEU A 206 -4.09 -22.28 -7.14
N SER A 207 -4.57 -21.05 -6.93
CA SER A 207 -5.87 -20.63 -7.46
C SER A 207 -5.88 -20.42 -8.97
N THR A 208 -4.77 -20.00 -9.58
CA THR A 208 -4.62 -19.95 -11.05
C THR A 208 -4.38 -21.33 -11.69
N PHE A 209 -4.07 -22.35 -10.88
CA PHE A 209 -4.04 -23.76 -11.29
C PHE A 209 -5.43 -24.40 -11.32
N ILE A 210 -6.45 -23.75 -10.79
CA ILE A 210 -7.83 -24.23 -10.88
C ILE A 210 -8.19 -24.34 -12.37
N ASN A 211 -8.46 -25.57 -12.83
CA ASN A 211 -8.73 -25.98 -14.22
C ASN A 211 -7.53 -26.01 -15.19
N LYS A 212 -6.28 -25.91 -14.72
CA LYS A 212 -5.13 -26.21 -15.59
C LYS A 212 -4.88 -27.70 -15.69
N THR A 213 -4.83 -28.19 -16.92
CA THR A 213 -4.39 -29.55 -17.24
C THR A 213 -2.98 -29.50 -17.81
N VAL A 214 -2.14 -30.44 -17.40
CA VAL A 214 -0.80 -30.66 -17.93
C VAL A 214 -0.82 -31.99 -18.65
N LEU A 215 -0.41 -31.98 -19.93
CA LEU A 215 -0.34 -33.23 -20.70
C LEU A 215 0.87 -34.05 -20.24
N CYS A 216 0.67 -35.35 -20.02
CA CYS A 216 1.74 -36.28 -19.78
C CYS A 216 2.75 -36.24 -20.95
N PRO A 217 4.07 -36.14 -20.70
CA PRO A 217 5.06 -36.08 -21.76
C PRO A 217 5.26 -37.41 -22.52
N SER A 218 4.80 -38.54 -21.95
CA SER A 218 4.89 -39.86 -22.59
C SER A 218 3.64 -40.20 -23.41
N CYS A 219 2.44 -40.06 -22.83
CA CYS A 219 1.18 -40.50 -23.47
C CYS A 219 0.23 -39.37 -23.87
N ASN A 220 0.60 -38.09 -23.67
CA ASN A 220 -0.24 -36.92 -23.90
C ASN A 220 -1.59 -36.90 -23.17
N LYS A 221 -1.82 -37.80 -22.19
CA LYS A 221 -3.05 -37.76 -21.39
C LYS A 221 -3.09 -36.48 -20.53
N PRO A 222 -4.20 -35.74 -20.51
CA PRO A 222 -4.36 -34.56 -19.66
C PRO A 222 -4.44 -34.96 -18.19
N ILE A 223 -3.64 -34.30 -17.34
CA ILE A 223 -3.61 -34.51 -15.89
C ILE A 223 -3.93 -33.17 -15.22
N PRO A 224 -4.90 -33.11 -14.29
CA PRO A 224 -5.19 -31.88 -13.57
C PRO A 224 -4.00 -31.49 -12.68
N ALA A 225 -3.40 -30.33 -12.94
CA ALA A 225 -2.29 -29.82 -12.15
C ALA A 225 -2.82 -28.89 -11.08
N LYS A 226 -2.85 -29.37 -9.82
CA LYS A 226 -3.25 -28.55 -8.67
C LYS A 226 -2.12 -27.67 -8.14
N LYS A 227 -0.86 -28.03 -8.43
CA LYS A 227 0.36 -27.32 -8.04
C LYS A 227 1.54 -27.67 -8.94
N TYR A 228 2.57 -26.84 -8.96
CA TYR A 228 3.89 -27.23 -9.47
C TYR A 228 4.49 -28.36 -8.62
N GLY A 229 5.24 -29.26 -9.25
CA GLY A 229 5.92 -30.36 -8.55
C GLY A 229 5.89 -31.67 -9.33
N ARG A 230 6.03 -32.78 -8.58
CA ARG A 230 5.96 -34.13 -9.14
C ARG A 230 4.51 -34.49 -9.46
N LEU A 231 4.29 -34.94 -10.69
CA LEU A 231 3.04 -35.46 -11.18
C LEU A 231 3.25 -36.90 -11.64
N HIS A 232 2.22 -37.72 -11.45
CA HIS A 232 2.21 -39.12 -11.83
C HIS A 232 1.08 -39.36 -12.84
N CYS A 233 1.39 -40.02 -13.96
CA CYS A 233 0.40 -40.38 -14.95
C CYS A 233 -0.09 -41.81 -14.73
N SER A 234 -1.35 -41.98 -14.32
CA SER A 234 -1.94 -43.31 -14.09
C SER A 234 -2.16 -44.17 -15.34
N SER A 235 -1.99 -43.61 -16.55
CA SER A 235 -2.20 -44.35 -17.81
C SER A 235 -0.95 -44.96 -18.40
N CYS A 236 0.22 -44.35 -18.18
CA CYS A 236 1.50 -44.83 -18.70
C CYS A 236 2.55 -44.98 -17.59
N ASP A 237 2.11 -44.92 -16.34
CA ASP A 237 2.90 -45.11 -15.11
C ASP A 237 4.15 -44.21 -15.03
N THR A 238 4.13 -43.06 -15.71
CA THR A 238 5.29 -42.18 -15.83
C THR A 238 5.25 -41.08 -14.77
N ASN A 239 6.36 -40.92 -14.06
CA ASN A 239 6.60 -39.80 -13.16
C ASN A 239 7.31 -38.67 -13.92
N PHE A 240 6.84 -37.44 -13.74
CA PHE A 240 7.49 -36.27 -14.32
C PHE A 240 7.35 -35.07 -13.39
N PHE A 241 8.27 -34.12 -13.55
CA PHE A 241 8.25 -32.87 -12.83
C PHE A 241 7.69 -31.76 -13.72
N PHE A 242 6.80 -30.95 -13.16
CA PHE A 242 6.24 -29.78 -13.83
C PHE A 242 6.59 -28.53 -13.04
N ASP A 243 7.40 -27.66 -13.64
CA ASP A 243 7.84 -26.39 -13.07
C ASP A 243 7.56 -25.21 -14.01
N ARG A 244 8.01 -24.01 -13.60
CA ARG A 244 7.87 -22.77 -14.36
C ARG A 244 8.65 -22.74 -15.69
N HIS A 245 9.63 -23.62 -15.87
CA HIS A 245 10.48 -23.72 -17.06
C HIS A 245 10.01 -24.83 -18.02
N GLY A 246 9.04 -25.65 -17.61
CA GLY A 246 8.40 -26.66 -18.46
C GLY A 246 8.24 -28.02 -17.77
N LYS A 247 8.18 -29.07 -18.59
CA LYS A 247 8.10 -30.46 -18.13
C LYS A 247 9.49 -31.07 -18.16
N LYS A 248 9.88 -31.77 -17.09
CA LYS A 248 11.12 -32.55 -17.03
C LYS A 248 10.79 -33.98 -16.65
N PHE A 249 11.40 -34.94 -17.32
CA PHE A 249 11.37 -36.32 -16.85
C PHE A 249 12.14 -36.43 -15.55
N LEU A 250 11.68 -37.31 -14.67
CA LEU A 250 12.36 -37.69 -13.43
C LEU A 250 13.09 -39.00 -13.64
#